data_AF-A0A348ZVE0-F1
#
_entry.id   AF-A0A348ZVE0-F1
#
_cell.length_a   1.000
_cell.length_b   1.000
_cell.length_c   1.000
_cell.angle_alpha   90.00
_cell.angle_beta   90.00
_cell.angle_gamma   90.00
#
_symmetry.space_group_name_H-M   'P 1'
#
loop_
_entity.id
_entity.type
_entity.pdbx_description
1 polymer ?
#
loop_
_entity_poly.entity_id
_entity_poly.type
_entity_poly.pdbx_seq_one_letter_code
_entity_poly.pdbx_strand_id
1 'polypeptide(L)'
;MLALLSGLLHDICRGEKDHAKKGSREAGPILDSLPVSVHEKACIEGAIANHEAFVKPTLMPSLYGQTLSDTLYDADKFRWGPDNFTETLWAMLRSRPVPMATVIHQFPEGIEEISRIKNTFRSETGRSFGPEFISIGLRIGEEIYQFLRERFADELRLQYPSSG
;
A
#
# COMPACT_ATOMS: atom_id res chain seq x y z
N MET A 1 11.33 -6.61 16.25
CA MET A 1 10.87 -5.36 16.90
C MET A 1 10.89 -4.19 15.93
N LEU A 2 12.03 -3.80 15.33
CA LEU A 2 12.07 -2.60 14.47
C LEU A 2 11.13 -2.65 13.27
N ALA A 3 11.01 -3.79 12.58
CA ALA A 3 10.07 -3.93 11.47
C ALA A 3 8.60 -3.69 11.88
N LEU A 4 8.22 -4.03 13.12
CA LEU A 4 6.89 -3.75 13.65
C LEU A 4 6.71 -2.25 13.91
N LEU A 5 7.72 -1.58 14.47
CA LEU A 5 7.69 -0.12 14.67
C LEU A 5 7.60 0.61 13.33
N SER A 6 8.42 0.22 12.35
CA SER A 6 8.34 0.76 11.00
C SER A 6 6.96 0.52 10.37
N GLY A 7 6.42 -0.70 10.50
CA GLY A 7 5.09 -1.05 9.99
C GLY A 7 3.97 -0.26 10.65
N LEU A 8 4.06 0.05 11.94
CA LEU A 8 3.06 0.85 12.64
C LEU A 8 3.12 2.34 12.24
N LEU A 9 4.32 2.86 11.97
CA LEU A 9 4.55 4.29 11.77
C LEU A 9 4.62 4.73 10.30
N HIS A 10 4.81 3.82 9.34
CA HIS A 10 5.13 4.20 7.95
C HIS A 10 4.11 5.13 7.30
N ASP A 11 2.84 4.99 7.67
CA ASP A 11 1.70 5.72 7.11
C ASP A 11 1.15 6.80 8.04
N ILE A 12 1.88 7.20 9.10
CA ILE A 12 1.43 8.21 10.08
C ILE A 12 1.04 9.55 9.44
N CYS A 13 1.61 9.85 8.26
CA CYS A 13 1.34 11.05 7.48
C CYS A 13 0.57 10.79 6.17
N ARG A 14 -0.18 9.68 6.05
CA ARG A 14 -0.80 9.22 4.79
C ARG A 14 -1.56 10.29 3.99
N GLY A 15 -2.19 11.25 4.65
CA GLY A 15 -2.95 12.34 3.99
C GLY A 15 -2.10 13.45 3.37
N GLU A 16 -0.78 13.43 3.59
CA GLU A 16 0.12 14.50 3.20
C GLU A 16 0.81 14.27 1.85
N LYS A 17 1.08 15.34 1.11
CA LYS A 17 2.04 15.26 -0.02
C LYS A 17 3.42 14.83 0.50
N ASP A 18 4.06 13.91 -0.23
CA ASP A 18 5.32 13.25 0.18
C ASP A 18 5.20 12.53 1.54
N HIS A 19 4.08 11.82 1.74
CA HIS A 19 3.72 11.20 3.03
C HIS A 19 4.83 10.35 3.62
N ALA A 20 5.55 9.56 2.82
CA ALA A 20 6.63 8.71 3.33
C ALA A 20 7.80 9.52 3.90
N LYS A 21 8.20 10.61 3.25
CA LYS A 21 9.27 11.49 3.75
C LYS A 21 8.82 12.26 4.99
N LYS A 22 7.56 12.69 5.04
CA LYS A 22 6.99 13.34 6.23
C LYS A 22 6.87 12.36 7.38
N GLY A 23 6.31 11.18 7.15
CA GLY A 23 6.15 10.11 8.13
C GLY A 23 7.49 9.66 8.69
N SER A 24 8.54 9.61 7.87
CA SER A 24 9.91 9.37 8.30
C SER A 24 10.38 10.39 9.35
N ARG A 25 10.11 11.69 9.13
CA ARG A 25 10.47 12.75 10.09
C ARG A 25 9.58 12.74 11.34
N GLU A 26 8.27 12.52 11.18
CA GLU A 26 7.33 12.47 12.30
C GLU A 26 7.52 11.23 13.19
N ALA A 27 8.03 10.13 12.64
CA ALA A 27 8.40 8.96 13.42
C ALA A 27 9.54 9.26 14.41
N GLY A 28 10.45 10.17 14.08
CA GLY A 28 11.63 10.47 14.88
C GLY A 28 11.33 10.83 16.34
N PRO A 29 10.52 11.86 16.62
CA PRO A 29 10.12 12.23 17.98
C PRO A 29 9.38 11.13 18.75
N ILE A 30 8.59 10.29 18.06
CA ILE A 30 7.91 9.15 18.69
C ILE A 30 8.94 8.11 19.13
N LEU A 31 9.93 7.82 18.28
CA LEU A 31 11.00 6.87 18.54
C LEU A 31 11.92 7.33 19.68
N ASP A 32 12.09 8.64 19.90
CA ASP A 32 12.88 9.18 21.02
C ASP A 32 12.31 8.81 22.40
N SER A 33 11.02 8.45 22.47
CA SER A 33 10.36 7.98 23.70
C SER A 33 10.50 6.47 23.94
N LEU A 34 11.09 5.73 22.99
CA LEU A 34 11.22 4.28 23.03
C LEU A 34 12.68 3.85 23.28
N PRO A 35 12.92 2.63 23.78
CA PRO A 35 14.28 2.12 23.99
C PRO A 35 14.91 1.66 22.66
N VAL A 36 15.03 2.57 21.69
CA VAL A 36 15.72 2.35 20.40
C VAL A 36 16.98 3.20 20.35
N SER A 37 18.07 2.63 19.84
CA SER A 37 19.31 3.37 19.65
C SER A 37 19.20 4.36 18.49
N VAL A 38 20.12 5.33 18.44
CA VAL A 38 20.22 6.30 17.33
C VAL A 38 20.38 5.60 15.98
N HIS A 39 21.13 4.48 15.93
CA HIS A 39 21.30 3.71 14.70
C HIS A 39 20.00 3.03 14.25
N GLU A 40 19.27 2.43 15.18
CA GLU A 40 17.99 1.76 14.89
C GLU A 40 16.92 2.77 14.48
N LYS A 41 16.86 3.92 15.15
CA LYS A 41 16.01 5.05 14.77
C LYS A 41 16.26 5.46 13.32
N ALA A 42 17.51 5.71 12.94
CA ALA A 42 17.88 6.07 11.57
C ALA A 42 17.49 4.98 10.55
N CYS A 43 17.59 3.70 10.92
CA CYS A 43 17.14 2.60 10.07
C CYS A 43 15.61 2.60 9.89
N ILE A 44 14.83 2.85 10.96
CA ILE A 44 13.36 2.95 10.89
C ILE A 44 12.96 4.15 10.01
N GLU A 45 13.53 5.33 10.26
CA GLU A 45 13.24 6.54 9.49
C GLU A 45 13.55 6.34 8.01
N GLY A 46 14.69 5.73 7.68
CA GLY A 46 15.06 5.44 6.28
C GLY A 46 14.16 4.39 5.63
N ALA A 47 13.78 3.34 6.36
CA ALA A 47 12.81 2.35 5.88
C ALA A 47 11.46 3.01 5.54
N ILE A 48 10.95 3.85 6.45
CA ILE A 48 9.72 4.63 6.22
C ILE A 48 9.88 5.55 5.01
N ALA A 49 11.00 6.26 4.85
CA ALA A 49 11.18 7.11 3.68
C ALA A 49 11.20 6.34 2.34
N ASN A 50 11.51 5.05 2.37
CA ASN A 50 11.70 4.20 1.19
C ASN A 50 10.50 3.31 0.83
N HIS A 51 9.39 3.34 1.58
CA HIS A 51 8.32 2.33 1.48
C HIS A 51 7.34 2.52 0.29
N GLU A 52 7.39 3.66 -0.42
CA GLU A 52 6.48 3.92 -1.55
C GLU A 52 6.78 3.04 -2.76
N ALA A 53 5.71 2.53 -3.39
CA ALA A 53 5.80 1.84 -4.67
C ALA A 53 6.11 2.82 -5.81
N PHE A 54 6.71 2.30 -6.88
CA PHE A 54 7.04 3.06 -8.10
C PHE A 54 8.01 4.24 -7.90
N VAL A 55 8.57 4.38 -6.70
CA VAL A 55 9.67 5.30 -6.38
C VAL A 55 10.96 4.50 -6.29
N LYS A 56 12.03 5.01 -6.88
CA LYS A 56 13.36 4.39 -6.77
C LYS A 56 13.83 4.50 -5.30
N PRO A 57 14.08 3.38 -4.60
CA PRO A 57 14.51 3.44 -3.20
C PRO A 57 15.93 3.98 -3.08
N THR A 58 16.21 4.64 -1.96
CA THR A 58 17.57 5.04 -1.59
C THR A 58 18.26 3.86 -0.92
N LEU A 59 19.50 3.56 -1.30
CA LEU A 59 20.28 2.52 -0.63
C LEU A 59 20.53 2.88 0.83
N MET A 60 20.29 1.92 1.71
CA MET A 60 20.55 2.10 3.14
C MET A 60 22.05 1.96 3.43
N PRO A 61 22.63 2.74 4.37
CA PRO A 61 24.07 2.71 4.66
C PRO A 61 24.59 1.38 5.23
N SER A 62 23.70 0.52 5.74
CA SER A 62 24.05 -0.77 6.33
C SER A 62 23.16 -1.88 5.78
N LEU A 63 23.70 -3.11 5.75
CA LEU A 63 22.92 -4.30 5.38
C LEU A 63 21.70 -4.46 6.29
N TYR A 64 21.87 -4.19 7.60
CA TYR A 64 20.78 -4.21 8.57
C TYR A 64 19.65 -3.24 8.21
N GLY A 65 19.99 -1.99 7.89
CA GLY A 65 19.00 -0.99 7.47
C GLY A 65 18.34 -1.36 6.14
N GLN A 66 19.11 -1.93 5.20
CA GLN A 66 18.59 -2.39 3.91
C GLN A 66 17.56 -3.51 4.10
N THR A 67 17.88 -4.52 4.93
CA THR A 67 16.94 -5.59 5.28
C THR A 67 15.67 -5.05 5.91
N LEU A 68 15.76 -4.07 6.81
CA LEU A 68 14.58 -3.44 7.42
C LEU A 68 13.73 -2.69 6.39
N SER A 69 14.37 -1.91 5.52
CA SER A 69 13.72 -1.16 4.44
C SER A 69 12.99 -2.08 3.46
N ASP A 70 13.63 -3.17 3.05
CA ASP A 70 13.05 -4.13 2.11
C ASP A 70 11.94 -4.95 2.76
N THR A 71 12.10 -5.31 4.05
CA THR A 71 11.08 -6.02 4.83
C THR A 71 9.83 -5.17 5.02
N LEU A 72 9.99 -3.88 5.39
CA LEU A 72 8.87 -2.96 5.52
C LEU A 72 8.13 -2.80 4.19
N TYR A 73 8.88 -2.58 3.11
CA TYR A 73 8.31 -2.42 1.79
C TYR A 73 7.47 -3.64 1.40
N ASP A 74 8.05 -4.84 1.51
CA ASP A 74 7.37 -6.07 1.14
C ASP A 74 6.14 -6.32 2.01
N ALA A 75 6.24 -6.11 3.33
CA ALA A 75 5.12 -6.25 4.26
C ALA A 75 3.95 -5.32 3.90
N ASP A 76 4.23 -4.08 3.52
CA ASP A 76 3.21 -3.17 3.01
C ASP A 76 2.61 -3.67 1.68
N LYS A 77 3.45 -4.11 0.72
CA LYS A 77 2.96 -4.57 -0.59
C LYS A 77 2.22 -5.90 -0.54
N PHE A 78 2.46 -6.75 0.45
CA PHE A 78 1.60 -7.93 0.68
C PHE A 78 0.14 -7.54 0.90
N ARG A 79 -0.13 -6.38 1.51
CA ARG A 79 -1.50 -5.88 1.74
C ARG A 79 -2.20 -5.40 0.47
N TRP A 80 -1.46 -5.24 -0.64
CA TRP A 80 -2.03 -4.90 -1.95
C TRP A 80 -2.66 -6.13 -2.64
N GLY A 81 -2.52 -7.32 -2.04
CA GLY A 81 -3.18 -8.55 -2.47
C GLY A 81 -4.62 -8.66 -1.92
N PRO A 82 -4.98 -9.76 -1.23
CA PRO A 82 -6.35 -9.99 -0.75
C PRO A 82 -6.88 -8.85 0.14
N ASP A 83 -6.07 -8.40 1.10
CA ASP A 83 -6.42 -7.35 2.07
C ASP A 83 -6.84 -6.03 1.42
N ASN A 84 -6.36 -5.74 0.20
CA ASN A 84 -6.76 -4.54 -0.50
C ASN A 84 -8.26 -4.55 -0.80
N PHE A 85 -8.75 -5.72 -1.23
CA PHE A 85 -10.11 -5.91 -1.72
C PHE A 85 -11.10 -6.38 -0.65
N THR A 86 -10.62 -6.97 0.44
CA THR A 86 -11.47 -7.40 1.56
C THR A 86 -11.60 -6.34 2.64
N GLU A 87 -10.57 -5.51 2.86
CA GLU A 87 -10.53 -4.57 3.99
C GLU A 87 -10.18 -3.14 3.58
N THR A 88 -9.04 -2.94 2.92
CA THR A 88 -8.41 -1.62 2.78
C THR A 88 -9.26 -0.67 1.94
N LEU A 89 -9.73 -1.09 0.77
CA LEU A 89 -10.61 -0.29 -0.09
C LEU A 89 -11.86 0.19 0.67
N TRP A 90 -12.51 -0.72 1.39
CA TRP A 90 -13.75 -0.41 2.11
C TRP A 90 -13.52 0.48 3.32
N ALA A 91 -12.39 0.31 4.03
CA ALA A 91 -12.01 1.21 5.09
C ALA A 91 -11.76 2.64 4.57
N MET A 92 -11.12 2.78 3.42
CA MET A 92 -10.94 4.09 2.76
C MET A 92 -12.27 4.71 2.34
N LEU A 93 -13.18 3.93 1.77
CA LEU A 93 -14.51 4.42 1.36
C LEU A 93 -15.38 4.81 2.57
N ARG A 94 -15.23 4.14 3.72
CA ARG A 94 -15.91 4.53 4.97
C ARG A 94 -15.38 5.86 5.53
N SER A 95 -14.08 6.12 5.43
CA SER A 95 -13.49 7.36 5.94
C SER A 95 -13.68 8.54 4.98
N ARG A 96 -13.70 8.28 3.67
CA ARG A 96 -13.95 9.27 2.62
C ARG A 96 -14.95 8.70 1.60
N PRO A 97 -16.26 8.90 1.83
CA PRO A 97 -17.29 8.39 0.93
C PRO A 97 -17.16 8.97 -0.47
N VAL A 98 -17.19 8.09 -1.47
CA VAL A 98 -17.21 8.40 -2.90
C VAL A 98 -18.41 7.66 -3.51
N PRO A 99 -19.13 8.24 -4.49
CA PRO A 99 -20.23 7.54 -5.15
C PRO A 99 -19.78 6.20 -5.76
N MET A 100 -20.61 5.15 -5.61
CA MET A 100 -20.25 3.81 -6.07
C MET A 100 -20.00 3.75 -7.58
N ALA A 101 -20.75 4.50 -8.38
CA ALA A 101 -20.51 4.59 -9.82
C ALA A 101 -19.09 5.11 -10.15
N THR A 102 -18.57 6.07 -9.38
CA THR A 102 -17.20 6.57 -9.52
C THR A 102 -16.17 5.52 -9.13
N VAL A 103 -16.41 4.79 -8.03
CA VAL A 103 -15.55 3.67 -7.61
C VAL A 103 -15.48 2.61 -8.71
N ILE A 104 -16.63 2.21 -9.26
CA ILE A 104 -16.71 1.20 -10.32
C ILE A 104 -16.01 1.70 -11.60
N HIS A 105 -16.20 2.96 -11.99
CA HIS A 105 -15.54 3.53 -13.15
C HIS A 105 -14.00 3.52 -13.04
N GLN A 106 -13.46 3.81 -11.85
CA GLN A 106 -12.01 3.84 -11.60
C GLN A 106 -11.40 2.47 -11.28
N PHE A 107 -12.25 1.46 -11.00
CA PHE A 107 -11.81 0.14 -10.55
C PHE A 107 -10.82 -0.54 -11.49
N PRO A 108 -11.00 -0.54 -12.84
CA PRO A 108 -10.06 -1.17 -13.76
C PRO A 108 -8.66 -0.56 -13.69
N GLU A 109 -8.55 0.76 -13.60
CA GLU A 109 -7.26 1.45 -13.48
C GLU A 109 -6.54 1.04 -12.17
N GLY A 110 -7.28 0.97 -11.06
CA GLY A 110 -6.74 0.49 -9.79
C GLY A 110 -6.24 -0.96 -9.85
N ILE A 111 -6.96 -1.84 -10.57
CA ILE A 111 -6.54 -3.23 -10.82
C ILE A 111 -5.21 -3.28 -11.61
N GLU A 112 -5.07 -2.45 -12.64
CA GLU A 112 -3.83 -2.36 -13.43
C GLU A 112 -2.65 -1.84 -12.61
N GLU A 113 -2.87 -0.86 -11.73
CA GLU A 113 -1.84 -0.38 -10.80
C GLU A 113 -1.39 -1.48 -9.82
N ILE A 114 -2.33 -2.19 -9.21
CA ILE A 114 -2.03 -3.28 -8.27
C ILE A 114 -1.27 -4.40 -8.98
N SER A 115 -1.60 -4.72 -10.24
CA SER A 115 -0.89 -5.75 -11.02
C SER A 115 0.60 -5.46 -11.18
N ARG A 116 0.98 -4.18 -11.31
CA ARG A 116 2.38 -3.76 -11.44
C ARG A 116 3.20 -4.04 -10.18
N ILE A 117 2.57 -4.14 -9.00
CA ILE A 117 3.24 -4.42 -7.71
C ILE A 117 3.94 -5.78 -7.70
N LYS A 118 3.47 -6.77 -8.48
CA LYS A 118 4.08 -8.11 -8.56
C LYS A 118 5.60 -8.07 -8.76
N ASN A 119 6.07 -7.09 -9.52
CA ASN A 119 7.48 -6.99 -9.91
C ASN A 119 8.30 -6.05 -9.01
N THR A 120 7.77 -5.66 -7.85
CA THR A 120 8.39 -4.62 -7.01
C THR A 120 8.97 -5.12 -5.69
N PHE A 121 8.67 -6.37 -5.31
CA PHE A 121 9.15 -6.96 -4.06
C PHE A 121 10.69 -7.00 -3.99
N ARG A 122 11.23 -6.69 -2.81
CA ARG A 122 12.65 -6.35 -2.60
C ARG A 122 13.44 -7.41 -1.85
N SER A 123 12.82 -8.15 -0.93
CA SER A 123 13.47 -9.29 -0.27
C SER A 123 13.34 -10.56 -1.12
N GLU A 124 14.15 -11.57 -0.81
CA GLU A 124 14.02 -12.89 -1.42
C GLU A 124 12.65 -13.50 -1.12
N THR A 125 12.19 -13.44 0.14
CA THR A 125 10.86 -13.89 0.54
C THR A 125 9.75 -13.13 -0.21
N GLY A 126 9.85 -11.80 -0.27
CA GLY A 126 8.89 -10.99 -1.01
C GLY A 126 8.81 -11.38 -2.49
N ARG A 127 9.95 -11.59 -3.15
CA ARG A 127 9.98 -12.02 -4.56
C ARG A 127 9.40 -13.42 -4.77
N SER A 128 9.62 -14.35 -3.83
CA SER A 128 9.13 -15.72 -3.94
C SER A 128 7.62 -15.83 -3.71
N PHE A 129 7.06 -15.07 -2.77
CA PHE A 129 5.65 -15.22 -2.36
C PHE A 129 4.74 -14.05 -2.77
N GLY A 130 5.28 -12.84 -2.82
CA GLY A 130 4.53 -11.62 -3.13
C GLY A 130 3.73 -11.66 -4.42
N PRO A 131 4.29 -12.11 -5.56
CA PRO A 131 3.56 -12.18 -6.82
C PRO A 131 2.28 -13.05 -6.76
N GLU A 132 2.29 -14.12 -5.96
CA GLU A 132 1.12 -14.98 -5.77
C GLU A 132 0.04 -14.26 -4.95
N PHE A 133 0.41 -13.59 -3.85
CA PHE A 133 -0.53 -12.77 -3.06
C PHE A 133 -1.23 -11.71 -3.91
N ILE A 134 -0.47 -10.98 -4.74
CA ILE A 134 -1.07 -10.01 -5.66
C ILE A 134 -2.00 -10.71 -6.65
N SER A 135 -1.61 -11.87 -7.19
CA SER A 135 -2.46 -12.63 -8.12
C SER A 135 -3.76 -13.10 -7.49
N ILE A 136 -3.74 -13.53 -6.22
CA ILE A 136 -4.95 -13.88 -5.46
C ILE A 136 -5.82 -12.63 -5.27
N GLY A 137 -5.22 -11.51 -4.85
CA GLY A 137 -5.92 -10.23 -4.69
C GLY A 137 -6.63 -9.78 -5.97
N LEU A 138 -5.95 -9.82 -7.12
CA LEU A 138 -6.53 -9.45 -8.40
C LEU A 138 -7.73 -10.33 -8.79
N ARG A 139 -7.70 -11.63 -8.49
CA ARG A 139 -8.86 -12.51 -8.72
C ARG A 139 -10.05 -12.10 -7.85
N ILE A 140 -9.81 -11.80 -6.57
CA ILE A 140 -10.86 -11.29 -5.67
C ILE A 140 -11.39 -9.95 -6.20
N GLY A 141 -10.51 -9.06 -6.65
CA GLY A 141 -10.87 -7.78 -7.23
C GLY A 141 -11.76 -7.92 -8.47
N GLU A 142 -11.47 -8.87 -9.36
CA GLU A 142 -12.29 -9.14 -10.55
C GLU A 142 -13.70 -9.61 -10.17
N GLU A 143 -13.84 -10.55 -9.23
CA GLU A 143 -15.13 -11.03 -8.75
C GLU A 143 -15.96 -9.89 -8.12
N ILE A 144 -15.30 -9.05 -7.31
CA ILE A 144 -15.93 -7.85 -6.73
C ILE A 144 -16.37 -6.89 -7.83
N TYR A 145 -15.51 -6.64 -8.83
CA TYR A 145 -15.82 -5.71 -9.91
C TYR A 145 -17.06 -6.15 -10.70
N GLN A 146 -17.15 -7.43 -11.07
CA GLN A 146 -18.33 -7.96 -11.76
C GLN A 146 -19.58 -7.85 -10.89
N PHE A 147 -19.48 -8.24 -9.62
CA PHE A 147 -20.59 -8.09 -8.67
C PHE A 147 -21.07 -6.64 -8.58
N LEU A 148 -20.15 -5.68 -8.47
CA LEU A 148 -20.50 -4.25 -8.39
C LEU A 148 -21.19 -3.76 -9.67
N ARG A 149 -20.68 -4.15 -10.84
CA ARG A 149 -21.30 -3.75 -12.12
C ARG A 149 -22.72 -4.27 -12.27
N GLU A 150 -22.97 -5.50 -11.85
CA GLU A 150 -24.32 -6.09 -11.86
C GLU A 150 -25.23 -5.41 -10.83
N ARG A 151 -24.74 -5.26 -9.60
CA ARG A 151 -25.51 -4.71 -8.48
C ARG A 151 -25.90 -3.25 -8.67
N PHE A 152 -25.09 -2.47 -9.38
CA PHE A 152 -25.26 -1.03 -9.59
C PHE A 152 -25.51 -0.68 -11.07
N ALA A 153 -25.97 -1.62 -11.90
CA ALA A 153 -26.14 -1.44 -13.34
C ALA A 153 -27.03 -0.23 -13.70
N ASP A 154 -28.14 -0.01 -12.98
CA ASP A 154 -29.05 1.10 -13.26
C ASP A 154 -28.41 2.46 -12.92
N GLU A 155 -27.69 2.56 -11.81
CA GLU A 155 -26.95 3.77 -11.41
C GLU A 155 -25.85 4.11 -12.43
N LEU A 156 -25.13 3.09 -12.91
CA LEU A 156 -24.10 3.25 -13.94
C LEU A 156 -24.68 3.78 -15.25
N ARG A 157 -25.83 3.27 -15.70
CA ARG A 157 -26.48 3.75 -16.94
C ARG A 157 -26.88 5.22 -16.87
N LEU A 158 -27.30 5.70 -15.70
CA LEU A 158 -27.69 7.09 -15.51
C LEU A 158 -26.49 8.05 -15.49
N GLN A 159 -25.37 7.61 -14.92
CA GLN A 159 -24.20 8.47 -14.70
C GLN A 159 -23.14 8.40 -15.81
N TYR A 160 -23.02 7.25 -16.47
CA TYR A 160 -22.12 7.01 -17.60
C TYR A 160 -22.89 6.35 -18.75
N PRO A 161 -23.77 7.10 -19.45
CA PRO A 161 -24.48 6.54 -20.59
C PRO A 161 -23.47 6.07 -21.63
N SER A 162 -23.61 4.83 -22.10
CA SER A 162 -22.76 4.28 -23.14
C SER A 162 -22.69 5.25 -24.32
N SER A 163 -21.48 5.63 -24.72
CA SER A 163 -21.27 6.30 -26.01
C SER A 163 -21.80 5.35 -27.09
N GLY A 164 -22.96 5.65 -27.64
CA GLY A 164 -23.58 4.90 -28.73
C GLY A 164 -22.77 4.96 -30.01
#